data_AF-G8G916-F1
#
_entry.id   AF-G8G916-F1
#
_cell.length_a   1.000
_cell.length_b   1.000
_cell.length_c   1.000
_cell.angle_alpha   90.00
_cell.angle_beta   90.00
_cell.angle_gamma   90.00
#
_symmetry.space_group_name_H-M   'P 1'
#
loop_
_entity.id
_entity.type
_entity.pdbx_description
1 polymer ?
#
loop_
_entity_poly.entity_id
_entity_poly.type
_entity_poly.pdbx_seq_one_letter_code
_entity_poly.pdbx_strand_id
1 'polypeptide(L)' 'MSLTTVSRLFRTALRTQMVPVANWSSKPAKHHITAGEQAIAMTVMFITILGPSGWILAHLEDYKKKE' A
#
# COMPACT_ATOMS: atom_id res chain seq x y z
N MET A 1 14.18 11.47 30.46
CA MET A 1 14.90 11.79 29.20
C MET A 1 14.50 10.89 28.02
N SER A 2 13.36 10.19 28.03
CA SER A 2 12.92 9.32 26.91
C SER A 2 11.86 9.97 26.00
N LEU A 3 10.93 10.75 26.57
CA LEU A 3 9.86 11.42 25.81
C LEU A 3 10.38 12.44 24.77
N THR A 4 11.52 13.08 25.05
CA THR A 4 12.11 14.06 24.14
C THR A 4 12.63 13.42 22.86
N THR A 5 13.12 12.18 22.91
CA THR A 5 13.66 11.48 21.74
C THR A 5 12.56 10.98 20.82
N VAL A 6 11.50 10.38 21.40
CA VAL A 6 10.32 9.91 20.65
C VAL A 6 9.58 11.08 19.99
N SER A 7 9.39 12.18 20.72
CA SER A 7 8.73 13.38 20.17
C SER A 7 9.56 14.09 19.10
N ARG A 8 10.89 13.92 19.10
CA ARG A 8 11.75 14.42 18.01
C ARG A 8 11.59 13.56 16.77
N LEU A 9 11.63 12.23 16.89
CA LEU A 9 11.43 11.32 15.74
C LEU A 9 10.05 11.51 15.09
N PHE A 10 9.00 11.64 15.89
CA PHE A 10 7.66 11.91 15.38
C PHE A 10 7.59 13.27 14.66
N ARG A 11 8.24 14.31 15.20
CA ARG A 11 8.38 15.61 14.50
C ARG A 11 9.17 15.51 13.21
N THR A 12 10.21 14.68 13.14
CA THR A 12 10.98 14.50 11.90
C THR A 12 10.15 13.78 10.84
N ALA A 13 9.39 12.75 11.23
CA ALA A 13 8.45 12.07 10.34
C ALA A 13 7.37 13.03 9.81
N LEU A 14 6.80 13.88 10.66
CA LEU A 14 5.85 14.93 10.25
C LEU A 14 6.49 16.04 9.40
N ARG A 15 7.81 16.29 9.56
CA ARG A 15 8.57 17.31 8.81
C ARG A 15 9.18 16.79 7.50
N THR A 16 8.79 15.62 7.03
CA THR A 16 9.24 15.09 5.73
C THR A 16 8.57 15.85 4.57
N GLN A 17 8.77 17.17 4.51
CA GLN A 17 8.69 17.90 3.27
C GLN A 17 9.97 17.54 2.52
N MET A 18 9.89 16.52 1.66
CA MET A 18 10.95 16.21 0.71
C MET A 18 11.15 17.45 -0.16
N VAL A 19 12.15 18.27 0.15
CA VAL A 19 12.58 19.35 -0.75
C VAL A 19 13.17 18.65 -1.98
N PRO A 20 12.63 18.89 -3.19
CA PRO A 20 13.16 18.26 -4.39
C PRO A 20 14.64 18.64 -4.56
N VAL A 21 15.54 17.67 -4.45
CA VAL A 21 16.99 17.88 -4.65
C VAL A 21 17.33 17.97 -6.15
N ALA A 22 16.41 17.52 -7.01
CA ALA A 22 16.43 17.69 -8.44
C ALA A 22 15.24 18.57 -8.89
N ASN A 23 15.42 19.41 -9.91
CA ASN A 23 14.36 20.23 -10.52
C ASN A 23 13.34 19.40 -11.32
N TRP A 24 12.90 18.27 -10.77
CA TRP A 24 11.90 17.42 -11.37
C TRP A 24 10.52 17.84 -10.86
N SER A 25 9.78 18.57 -11.69
CA SER A 25 8.39 18.93 -11.42
C SER A 25 7.48 18.19 -12.37
N SER A 26 6.40 17.61 -11.85
CA SER A 26 5.35 16.99 -12.65
C SER A 26 4.25 18.02 -12.94
N LYS A 27 3.64 17.90 -14.12
CA LYS A 27 2.40 18.63 -14.43
C LYS A 27 1.27 18.07 -13.55
N PRO A 28 0.25 18.88 -13.19
CA PRO A 28 -0.92 18.40 -12.48
C PRO A 28 -1.56 17.20 -13.19
N ALA A 29 -2.18 16.33 -12.41
CA ALA A 29 -2.86 15.15 -12.94
C ALA A 29 -3.91 15.58 -13.97
N LYS A 30 -3.81 15.02 -15.19
CA LYS A 30 -4.82 15.25 -16.24
C LYS A 30 -6.20 14.73 -15.81
N HIS A 31 -6.21 13.65 -15.05
CA HIS A 31 -7.39 13.07 -14.44
C HIS A 31 -7.08 12.82 -12.96
N HIS A 32 -7.85 13.44 -12.08
CA HIS A 32 -7.63 13.34 -10.65
C HIS A 32 -8.32 12.10 -10.10
N ILE A 33 -7.54 11.05 -9.83
CA ILE A 33 -8.05 9.84 -9.17
C ILE A 33 -8.40 10.21 -7.73
N THR A 34 -9.67 10.06 -7.39
CA THR A 34 -10.16 10.29 -6.04
C THR A 34 -9.68 9.17 -5.10
N ALA A 35 -9.68 9.45 -3.79
CA ALA A 35 -9.31 8.43 -2.79
C ALA A 35 -10.21 7.19 -2.87
N GLY A 36 -11.49 7.35 -3.24
CA GLY A 36 -12.42 6.25 -3.44
C GLY A 36 -12.04 5.35 -4.61
N GLU A 37 -11.73 5.94 -5.76
CA GLU A 37 -11.28 5.20 -6.96
C GLU A 37 -9.96 4.47 -6.70
N GLN A 38 -9.02 5.12 -6.01
CA GLN A 38 -7.75 4.49 -5.63
C GLN A 38 -7.97 3.31 -4.68
N ALA A 39 -8.85 3.45 -3.68
CA ALA A 39 -9.15 2.36 -2.75
C ALA A 39 -9.77 1.15 -3.47
N ILE A 40 -10.67 1.40 -4.44
CA ILE A 40 -11.26 0.34 -5.27
C ILE A 40 -10.16 -0.35 -6.09
N ALA A 41 -9.32 0.42 -6.79
CA ALA A 41 -8.26 -0.13 -7.62
C ALA A 41 -7.28 -0.99 -6.81
N MET A 42 -6.85 -0.51 -5.65
CA MET A 42 -5.99 -1.28 -4.75
C MET A 42 -6.67 -2.56 -4.28
N THR A 43 -7.91 -2.47 -3.83
CA THR A 43 -8.66 -3.65 -3.33
C THR A 43 -8.83 -4.69 -4.43
N VAL A 44 -9.20 -4.27 -5.65
CA VAL A 44 -9.32 -5.16 -6.80
C VAL A 44 -7.98 -5.84 -7.11
N MET A 45 -6.88 -5.08 -7.15
CA MET A 45 -5.54 -5.64 -7.38
C MET A 45 -5.20 -6.74 -6.37
N PHE A 46 -5.46 -6.51 -5.08
CA PHE A 46 -5.22 -7.53 -4.04
C PHE A 46 -6.13 -8.75 -4.22
N ILE A 47 -7.43 -8.57 -4.45
CA ILE A 47 -8.37 -9.68 -4.62
C ILE A 47 -8.03 -10.51 -5.86
N THR A 48 -7.62 -9.89 -6.96
CA THR A 48 -7.26 -10.61 -8.20
C THR A 48 -6.08 -11.56 -8.01
N ILE A 49 -5.11 -11.21 -7.15
CA ILE A 49 -3.96 -12.07 -6.86
C ILE A 49 -4.29 -13.04 -5.74
N LEU A 50 -4.77 -12.52 -4.61
CA LEU A 50 -4.95 -13.30 -3.38
C LEU A 50 -6.19 -14.19 -3.42
N GLY A 51 -7.21 -13.85 -4.19
CA GLY A 51 -8.43 -14.65 -4.32
C GLY A 51 -8.15 -16.04 -4.89
N PRO A 52 -7.59 -16.15 -6.12
CA PRO A 52 -7.22 -17.44 -6.69
C PRO A 52 -6.20 -18.19 -5.85
N SER A 53 -5.17 -17.50 -5.33
CA SER A 53 -4.18 -18.13 -4.45
C SER A 53 -4.83 -18.67 -3.17
N GLY A 54 -5.70 -17.90 -2.53
CA GLY A 54 -6.42 -18.31 -1.32
C GLY A 54 -7.31 -19.51 -1.55
N TRP A 55 -8.01 -19.56 -2.69
CA TRP A 55 -8.81 -20.73 -3.06
C TRP A 55 -7.96 -21.99 -3.19
N ILE A 56 -6.85 -21.92 -3.93
CA ILE A 56 -5.96 -23.07 -4.13
C ILE A 56 -5.40 -23.54 -2.79
N LEU A 57 -4.95 -22.61 -1.94
CA LEU A 57 -4.36 -22.94 -0.64
C LEU A 57 -5.40 -23.53 0.33
N ALA A 58 -6.65 -23.08 0.27
CA ALA A 58 -7.72 -23.60 1.11
C ALA A 58 -8.09 -25.06 0.77
N HIS A 59 -7.92 -25.47 -0.48
CA HIS A 59 -8.28 -26.81 -0.95
C HIS A 59 -7.11 -27.79 -1.02
N LEU A 60 -5.95 -27.47 -0.41
CA LEU A 60 -4.78 -28.34 -0.46
C LEU A 60 -5.03 -29.73 0.13
N GLU A 61 -5.86 -29.83 1.18
CA GLU A 61 -6.20 -31.14 1.76
C GLU A 61 -7.06 -31.99 0.84
N ASP A 62 -7.96 -31.36 0.09
CA ASP A 62 -8.82 -32.03 -0.88
C ASP A 62 -8.01 -32.50 -2.08
N TYR A 63 -7.04 -31.72 -2.54
CA TYR A 63 -6.13 -32.14 -3.61
C TYR A 63 -5.21 -33.31 -3.22
N LYS A 64 -4.94 -33.49 -1.92
CA LYS A 64 -4.13 -34.60 -1.42
C LYS A 64 -4.90 -35.91 -1.34
N LYS A 65 -6.23 -35.85 -1.19
CA LYS A 65 -7.08 -37.03 -1.19
C LYS A 65 -7.23 -37.49 -2.64
N LYS A 66 -6.54 -38.58 -2.98
CA LYS A 66 -6.83 -39.35 -4.18
C LYS A 66 -7.91 -40.34 -3.78
N GLU A 67 -9.15 -40.03 -4.13
CA GLU A 67 -10.10 -41.11 -4.43
C GLU A 67 -9.45 -42.06 -5.46
#